data_AF-A0A821M963-F1
#
_entry.id   AF-A0A821M963-F1
#
_cell.length_a   1.000
_cell.length_b   1.000
_cell.length_c   1.000
_cell.angle_alpha   90.00
_cell.angle_beta   90.00
_cell.angle_gamma   90.00
#
_symmetry.space_group_name_H-M   'P 1'
#
loop_
_entity.id
_entity.type
_entity.pdbx_description
1 polymer ?
#
loop_
_entity_poly.entity_id
_entity_poly.type
_entity_poly.pdbx_seq_one_letter_code
_entity_poly.pdbx_strand_id
1 'polypeptide(L)'
;ACSFDDPKTVDGQVCQTFMEAAKRQGLLRDDTEYERCMSEAVIFQMPQQLRRFFCVILLYCNPTKPVDLWNSFKAHMTEDFMQQIDAETAEPMAFYAIDGKLKEQGRSCSDFGISSSTSVPY
;
A
#
# COMPACT_ATOMS: atom_id res chain seq x y z
N ALA A 1 31.18 20.33 25.48
CA ALA A 1 30.92 19.62 24.21
C ALA A 1 29.40 19.51 24.06
N CYS A 2 28.87 19.85 22.89
CA CYS A 2 27.44 20.09 22.64
C CYS A 2 26.56 18.89 22.99
N SER A 3 25.74 19.00 24.05
CA SER A 3 24.58 18.13 24.23
C SER A 3 23.46 18.66 23.33
N PHE A 4 23.13 17.92 22.28
CA PHE A 4 21.92 18.18 21.47
C PHE A 4 20.71 17.65 22.24
N ASP A 5 20.35 18.33 23.33
CA ASP A 5 19.08 18.13 24.02
C ASP A 5 18.02 19.01 23.35
N ASP A 6 17.66 18.64 22.11
CA ASP A 6 16.50 19.25 21.45
C ASP A 6 15.22 18.56 21.91
N PRO A 7 14.23 19.29 22.46
CA PRO A 7 12.98 18.71 22.92
C PRO A 7 12.14 18.23 21.74
N LYS A 8 12.07 16.91 21.56
CA LYS A 8 11.21 16.22 20.59
C LYS A 8 9.74 16.20 21.03
N THR A 9 9.23 17.28 21.61
CA THR A 9 7.87 17.31 22.17
C THR A 9 6.88 17.72 21.08
N VAL A 10 6.02 16.77 20.69
CA VAL A 10 4.90 17.01 19.77
C VAL A 10 3.62 16.70 20.54
N ASP A 11 2.69 17.65 20.59
CA ASP A 11 1.43 17.56 21.34
C ASP A 11 1.60 17.11 22.81
N GLY A 12 2.65 17.61 23.47
CA GLY A 12 2.92 17.31 24.89
C GLY A 12 3.58 15.95 25.15
N GLN A 13 3.90 15.15 24.14
CA GLN A 13 4.65 13.91 24.29
C GLN A 13 6.06 14.02 23.70
N VAL A 14 7.06 13.58 24.47
CA VAL A 14 8.45 13.52 24.04
C VAL A 14 8.64 12.31 23.12
N CYS A 15 8.99 12.56 21.86
CA CYS A 15 9.31 11.53 20.87
C CYS A 15 10.77 11.10 21.03
N GLN A 16 11.10 9.83 20.79
CA GLN A 16 12.48 9.34 20.99
C GLN A 16 13.41 9.72 19.84
N THR A 17 12.88 10.00 18.65
CA THR A 17 13.65 10.39 17.47
C THR A 17 13.04 11.61 16.78
N PHE A 18 13.86 12.36 16.05
CA PHE A 18 13.37 13.47 15.21
C PHE A 18 12.42 12.97 14.13
N MET A 19 12.62 11.74 13.63
CA MET A 19 11.72 11.11 12.68
C MET A 19 10.33 10.89 13.28
N GLU A 20 10.23 10.42 14.52
CA GLU A 20 8.93 10.27 15.18
C GLU A 20 8.25 11.62 15.44
N ALA A 21 9.00 12.63 15.85
CA ALA A 21 8.47 13.98 16.01
C ALA A 21 7.94 14.53 14.67
N ALA A 22 8.71 14.37 13.59
CA ALA A 22 8.30 14.81 12.26
C ALA A 22 7.09 14.04 11.71
N LYS A 23 6.98 12.73 12.00
CA LYS A 23 5.77 11.95 11.70
C LYS A 23 4.55 12.49 12.45
N ARG A 24 4.67 12.74 13.76
CA ARG A 24 3.55 13.25 14.57
C ARG A 24 3.14 14.67 14.19
N GLN A 25 4.08 15.52 13.77
CA GLN A 25 3.75 16.84 13.25
C GLN A 25 3.16 16.82 11.83
N GLY A 26 2.97 15.64 11.22
CA GLY A 26 2.49 15.53 9.84
C GLY A 26 3.48 16.06 8.79
N LEU A 27 4.75 16.26 9.18
CA LEU A 27 5.82 16.71 8.29
C LEU A 27 6.33 15.58 7.38
N LEU A 28 6.15 14.33 7.81
CA LEU A 28 6.41 13.15 7.01
C LEU A 28 5.09 12.57 6.51
N ARG A 29 4.99 12.32 5.20
CA ARG A 29 3.89 11.54 4.63
C ARG A 29 3.91 10.15 5.27
N ASP A 30 2.78 9.77 5.82
CA ASP A 30 2.54 8.44 6.37
C ASP A 30 1.48 7.74 5.53
N ASP A 31 1.68 6.44 5.27
CA ASP A 31 0.77 5.65 4.44
C ASP A 31 -0.54 5.32 5.18
N THR A 32 -0.63 5.69 6.47
CA THR A 32 -1.79 5.52 7.35
C THR A 32 -3.11 6.02 6.73
N GLU A 33 -3.08 7.15 6.01
CA GLU A 33 -4.29 7.63 5.33
C GLU A 33 -4.71 6.72 4.16
N TYR A 34 -3.76 6.12 3.45
CA TYR A 34 -4.06 5.18 2.36
C TYR A 34 -4.60 3.87 2.92
N GLU A 35 -4.04 3.39 4.04
CA GLU A 35 -4.55 2.21 4.75
C GLU A 35 -5.98 2.44 5.26
N ARG A 36 -6.25 3.60 5.85
CA ARG A 36 -7.60 3.96 6.30
C ARG A 36 -8.58 4.05 5.13
N CYS A 37 -8.22 4.75 4.06
CA CYS A 37 -9.07 4.84 2.87
C CYS A 37 -9.31 3.48 2.21
N MET A 38 -8.30 2.62 2.12
CA MET A 38 -8.44 1.26 1.60
C MET A 38 -9.35 0.41 2.51
N SER A 39 -9.21 0.52 3.83
CA SER A 39 -10.07 -0.18 4.79
C SER A 39 -11.53 0.25 4.69
N GLU A 40 -11.79 1.54 4.52
CA GLU A 40 -13.13 2.06 4.25
C GLU A 40 -13.65 1.54 2.90
N ALA A 41 -12.81 1.59 1.85
CA ALA A 41 -13.17 1.12 0.51
C ALA A 41 -13.55 -0.37 0.50
N VAL A 42 -12.88 -1.23 1.28
CA VAL A 42 -13.21 -2.66 1.41
C VAL A 42 -14.67 -2.88 1.81
N ILE A 43 -15.25 -1.99 2.63
CA ILE A 43 -16.63 -2.12 3.11
C ILE A 43 -17.65 -1.80 2.00
N PHE A 44 -17.31 -0.91 1.07
CA PHE A 44 -18.25 -0.34 0.09
C PHE A 44 -18.01 -0.79 -1.36
N GLN A 45 -16.80 -1.26 -1.68
CA GLN A 45 -16.35 -1.49 -3.05
C GLN A 45 -16.19 -2.99 -3.34
N MET A 46 -16.58 -3.38 -4.55
CA MET A 46 -16.29 -4.71 -5.08
C MET A 46 -14.77 -4.86 -5.31
N PRO A 47 -14.19 -6.08 -5.24
CA PRO A 47 -12.75 -6.32 -5.36
C PRO A 47 -12.09 -5.68 -6.59
N GLN A 48 -12.78 -5.65 -7.74
CA GLN A 48 -12.29 -4.96 -8.94
C GLN A 48 -12.11 -3.45 -8.75
N GLN A 49 -13.04 -2.78 -8.07
CA GLN A 49 -12.92 -1.34 -7.80
C GLN A 49 -11.85 -1.07 -6.75
N LEU A 50 -11.70 -1.96 -5.76
CA LEU A 50 -10.60 -1.89 -4.80
C LEU A 50 -9.23 -1.96 -5.50
N ARG A 51 -9.07 -2.87 -6.48
CA ARG A 51 -7.86 -2.95 -7.33
C ARG A 51 -7.59 -1.65 -8.10
N ARG A 52 -8.65 -1.01 -8.65
CA ARG A 52 -8.50 0.30 -9.34
C ARG A 52 -8.07 1.39 -8.37
N PHE A 53 -8.66 1.44 -7.18
CA PHE A 53 -8.30 2.42 -6.16
C PHE A 53 -6.84 2.25 -5.70
N PHE A 54 -6.39 1.00 -5.53
CA PHE A 54 -4.99 0.69 -5.27
C PHE A 54 -4.05 1.22 -6.38
N CYS A 55 -4.41 1.07 -7.65
CA CYS A 55 -3.64 1.64 -8.76
C CYS A 55 -3.52 3.18 -8.66
N VAL A 56 -4.61 3.86 -8.28
CA VAL A 56 -4.62 5.32 -8.09
C VAL A 56 -3.64 5.73 -6.98
N ILE A 57 -3.63 5.01 -5.86
CA ILE A 57 -2.68 5.25 -4.76
C ILE A 57 -1.24 5.09 -5.26
N LEU A 58 -0.93 3.98 -5.95
CA LEU A 58 0.41 3.75 -6.49
C LEU A 58 0.87 4.84 -7.46
N LEU A 59 0.00 5.26 -8.38
CA LEU A 59 0.34 6.20 -9.44
C LEU A 59 0.48 7.65 -8.94
N TYR A 60 -0.40 8.08 -8.03
CA TYR A 60 -0.57 9.50 -7.73
C TYR A 60 -0.24 9.88 -6.30
N CYS A 61 -0.23 8.91 -5.37
CA CYS A 61 0.00 9.19 -3.96
C CYS A 61 1.43 8.89 -3.52
N ASN A 62 2.17 8.09 -4.29
CA ASN A 62 3.55 7.70 -4.02
C ASN A 62 3.73 7.15 -2.58
N PRO A 63 3.08 6.01 -2.25
CA PRO A 63 3.16 5.42 -0.93
C PRO A 63 4.62 5.08 -0.58
N THR A 64 4.96 5.25 0.69
CA THR A 64 6.29 4.94 1.21
C THR A 64 6.55 3.43 1.33
N LYS A 65 5.49 2.63 1.44
CA LYS A 65 5.49 1.18 1.65
C LYS A 65 4.43 0.48 0.78
N PRO A 66 4.55 0.54 -0.56
CA PRO A 66 3.59 -0.08 -1.49
C PRO A 66 3.44 -1.61 -1.28
N VAL A 67 4.51 -2.29 -0.89
CA VAL A 67 4.50 -3.75 -0.64
C VAL A 67 3.70 -4.10 0.62
N ASP A 68 3.83 -3.31 1.69
CA ASP A 68 3.04 -3.52 2.92
C ASP A 68 1.56 -3.26 2.63
N LEU A 69 1.25 -2.19 1.89
CA LEU A 69 -0.12 -1.89 1.48
C LEU A 69 -0.72 -3.01 0.61
N TRP A 70 0.04 -3.54 -0.35
CA TRP A 70 -0.37 -4.72 -1.13
C TRP A 70 -0.71 -5.91 -0.22
N ASN A 71 0.20 -6.29 0.67
CA ASN A 71 0.04 -7.46 1.54
C ASN A 71 -1.15 -7.33 2.49
N SER A 72 -1.45 -6.12 2.98
CA SER A 72 -2.59 -5.86 3.85
C SER A 72 -3.94 -6.01 3.13
N PHE A 73 -4.02 -5.67 1.84
CA PHE A 73 -5.29 -5.62 1.12
C PHE A 73 -5.46 -6.67 0.02
N LYS A 74 -4.43 -7.46 -0.30
CA LYS A 74 -4.48 -8.44 -1.39
C LYS A 74 -5.64 -9.44 -1.26
N ALA A 75 -5.95 -9.91 -0.06
CA ALA A 75 -7.04 -10.86 0.18
C ALA A 75 -8.40 -10.29 -0.25
N HIS A 76 -8.65 -9.01 0.05
CA HIS A 76 -9.87 -8.31 -0.37
C HIS A 76 -9.87 -8.03 -1.87
N MET A 77 -8.70 -7.71 -2.42
CA MET A 77 -8.53 -7.50 -3.86
C MET A 77 -8.62 -8.79 -4.68
N THR A 78 -8.63 -9.98 -4.07
CA THR A 78 -8.73 -11.26 -4.78
C THR A 78 -10.08 -11.95 -4.61
N GLU A 79 -10.97 -11.40 -3.78
CA GLU A 79 -12.19 -12.09 -3.33
C GLU A 79 -13.13 -12.50 -4.49
N ASP A 80 -13.22 -11.69 -5.57
CA ASP A 80 -14.01 -12.03 -6.76
C ASP A 80 -13.41 -13.17 -7.59
N PHE A 81 -12.09 -13.33 -7.56
CA PHE A 81 -11.41 -14.47 -8.19
C PHE A 81 -11.50 -15.74 -7.34
N MET A 82 -11.48 -15.61 -6.01
CA MET A 82 -11.62 -16.75 -5.09
C MET A 82 -13.00 -17.42 -5.16
N GLN A 83 -14.02 -16.72 -5.65
CA GLN A 83 -15.34 -17.31 -5.90
C GLN A 83 -15.36 -18.24 -7.13
N GLN A 84 -14.35 -18.16 -7.99
CA GLN A 84 -14.28 -18.91 -9.25
C GLN A 84 -13.11 -19.90 -9.31
N ILE A 85 -12.03 -19.65 -8.55
CA ILE A 85 -10.75 -20.38 -8.62
C ILE A 85 -10.12 -20.49 -7.21
N ASP A 86 -9.09 -21.32 -7.06
CA ASP A 86 -8.29 -21.45 -5.83
C ASP A 86 -7.44 -20.21 -5.49
N ALA A 87 -7.04 -20.12 -4.22
CA ALA A 87 -6.27 -18.98 -3.70
C ALA A 87 -4.90 -18.80 -4.38
N GLU A 88 -4.28 -19.91 -4.81
CA GLU A 88 -2.97 -19.90 -5.50
C GLU A 88 -3.04 -19.18 -6.84
N THR A 89 -4.19 -19.23 -7.53
CA THR A 89 -4.38 -18.56 -8.82
C THR A 89 -4.97 -17.16 -8.68
N ALA A 90 -5.74 -16.90 -7.62
CA ALA A 90 -6.43 -15.62 -7.39
C ALA A 90 -5.45 -14.43 -7.20
N GLU A 91 -4.39 -14.61 -6.41
CA GLU A 91 -3.38 -13.56 -6.16
C GLU A 91 -2.63 -13.15 -7.45
N PRO A 92 -2.10 -14.07 -8.27
CA PRO A 92 -1.55 -13.74 -9.58
C PRO A 92 -2.51 -12.99 -10.50
N MET A 93 -3.80 -13.34 -10.51
CA MET A 93 -4.78 -12.63 -11.34
C MET A 93 -4.99 -11.19 -10.89
N ALA A 94 -5.06 -10.95 -9.58
CA ALA A 94 -5.13 -9.58 -9.05
C ALA A 94 -3.86 -8.79 -9.38
N PHE A 95 -2.69 -9.44 -9.27
CA PHE A 95 -1.41 -8.84 -9.66
C PHE A 95 -1.42 -8.42 -11.14
N TYR A 96 -1.78 -9.33 -12.06
CA TYR A 96 -1.79 -9.02 -13.49
C TYR A 96 -2.85 -7.98 -13.88
N ALA A 97 -4.00 -7.97 -13.20
CA ALA A 97 -5.03 -6.95 -13.40
C ALA A 97 -4.52 -5.55 -13.03
N ILE A 98 -3.79 -5.44 -11.91
CA ILE A 98 -3.18 -4.19 -11.46
C ILE A 98 -1.99 -3.81 -12.36
N ASP A 99 -1.10 -4.75 -12.65
CA ASP A 99 0.07 -4.53 -13.50
C ASP A 99 -0.34 -4.08 -14.91
N GLY A 100 -1.36 -4.70 -15.49
CA GLY A 100 -1.95 -4.26 -16.75
C GLY A 100 -2.45 -2.82 -16.69
N LYS A 101 -3.11 -2.44 -15.59
CA LYS A 101 -3.61 -1.07 -15.41
C LYS A 101 -2.49 -0.04 -15.22
N LEU A 102 -1.42 -0.41 -14.52
CA LEU A 102 -0.22 0.43 -14.37
C LEU A 102 0.50 0.61 -15.70
N LYS A 103 0.56 -0.44 -16.53
CA LYS A 103 1.19 -0.41 -17.86
C LYS A 103 0.52 0.56 -18.81
N GLU A 104 -0.80 0.73 -18.72
CA GLU A 104 -1.52 1.79 -19.46
C GLU A 104 -1.00 3.19 -19.14
N GLN A 105 -0.36 3.39 -17.98
CA GLN A 105 0.24 4.64 -17.52
C GLN A 105 1.77 4.62 -17.59
N GLY A 106 2.37 3.64 -18.26
CA GLY A 106 3.82 3.50 -18.41
C GLY A 106 4.55 3.06 -17.13
N ARG A 107 3.85 2.45 -16.18
CA ARG A 107 4.40 1.93 -14.92
C ARG A 107 4.15 0.42 -14.82
N SER A 108 4.79 -0.25 -13.86
CA SER A 108 4.57 -1.67 -13.57
C SER A 108 4.53 -1.92 -12.07
N CYS A 109 3.98 -3.05 -11.64
CA CYS A 109 4.02 -3.46 -10.22
C CYS A 109 5.46 -3.54 -9.69
N SER A 110 6.40 -3.93 -10.55
CA SER A 110 7.83 -4.04 -10.21
C SER A 110 8.47 -2.69 -9.88
N ASP A 111 7.98 -1.59 -10.45
CA ASP A 111 8.44 -0.22 -10.10
C ASP A 111 8.16 0.12 -8.63
N PHE A 112 7.25 -0.61 -7.99
CA PHE A 112 6.85 -0.45 -6.60
C PHE A 112 7.34 -1.60 -5.72
N GLY A 113 8.21 -2.49 -6.23
CA GLY A 113 8.71 -3.65 -5.50
C GLY A 113 7.67 -4.77 -5.29
N ILE A 114 6.50 -4.67 -5.93
CA ILE A 114 5.45 -5.69 -5.84
C ILE A 114 5.76 -6.77 -6.88
N SER A 115 5.78 -8.03 -6.43
CA SER A 115 6.06 -9.21 -7.25
C SER A 115 4.94 -10.22 -7.11
N SER A 116 4.64 -10.96 -8.19
CA SER A 116 3.70 -12.09 -8.11
C SER A 116 4.32 -13.23 -7.31
N SER A 117 3.51 -13.89 -6.48
CA SER A 117 3.92 -15.08 -5.72
C SER A 117 4.16 -16.33 -6.58
N THR A 118 3.71 -16.32 -7.84
CA THR A 118 3.95 -17.42 -8.78
C THR A 118 5.38 -17.39 -9.32
N SER A 119 6.21 -18.32 -8.86
CA SER A 119 7.18 -18.95 -9.76
C SER A 119 6.35 -19.72 -10.78
N VAL A 120 6.18 -19.20 -11.98
CA VAL A 120 5.46 -19.93 -13.04
C VAL A 120 6.23 -21.22 -13.29
N PRO A 121 5.69 -22.43 -13.02
CA PRO A 121 6.23 -23.61 -13.65
C PRO A 121 5.79 -23.53 -15.12
N TYR A 122 6.78 -23.47 -16.01
CA TYR A 122 6.59 -23.60 -17.44
C TYR A 122 5.75 -24.83 -17.81
#